data_AF-A0A7W9QI14-F1
#
_entry.id   AF-A0A7W9QI14-F1
#
_cell.length_a   1.000
_cell.length_b   1.000
_cell.length_c   1.000
_cell.angle_alpha   90.00
_cell.angle_beta   90.00
_cell.angle_gamma   90.00
#
_symmetry.space_group_name_H-M   'P 1'
#
loop_
_entity.id
_entity.type
_entity.pdbx_description
1 polymer ?
#
loop_
_entity_poly.entity_id
_entity_poly.type
_entity_poly.pdbx_seq_one_letter_code
_entity_poly.pdbx_strand_id
1 'polypeptide(L)'
;MKNVDSIYYRVTYLDPKMRFPEITAYVFLGMNLSDEDVDGDTWYFQDVYSYYETGSALTATKPGTPVECLTTEQLKGDMFDVDQLRTSLIDVKARYG
;
A
#
# COMPACT_ATOMS: atom_id res chain seq x y z
N MET A 1 -5.16 -20.99 4.31
CA MET A 1 -4.88 -20.32 3.03
C MET A 1 -4.58 -18.87 3.35
N LYS A 2 -3.45 -18.33 2.88
CA LYS A 2 -3.15 -16.90 3.05
C LYS A 2 -3.73 -16.15 1.87
N ASN A 3 -4.36 -15.02 2.16
CA ASN A 3 -5.03 -14.21 1.15
C ASN A 3 -4.14 -13.00 0.86
N VAL A 4 -3.79 -12.81 -0.41
CA VAL A 4 -3.17 -11.57 -0.89
C VAL A 4 -4.05 -10.39 -0.47
N ASP A 5 -3.42 -9.25 -0.15
CA ASP A 5 -4.06 -8.04 0.35
C ASP A 5 -4.67 -8.14 1.77
N SER A 6 -4.48 -9.26 2.46
CA SER A 6 -4.86 -9.37 3.87
C SER A 6 -3.84 -8.73 4.80
N ILE A 7 -4.34 -8.19 5.90
CA ILE A 7 -3.52 -7.57 6.95
C ILE A 7 -3.03 -8.64 7.93
N TYR A 8 -1.73 -8.62 8.19
CA TYR A 8 -1.02 -9.42 9.18
C TYR A 8 -0.36 -8.50 10.21
N TYR A 9 -0.20 -9.00 11.43
CA TYR A 9 0.41 -8.24 12.51
C TYR A 9 1.74 -8.88 12.90
N ARG A 10 2.81 -8.09 12.84
CA ARG A 10 4.09 -8.43 13.44
C ARG A 10 4.05 -7.95 14.89
N VAL A 11 4.28 -8.88 15.81
CA VAL A 11 4.40 -8.59 17.24
C VAL A 11 5.86 -8.76 17.64
N THR A 12 6.50 -7.67 18.05
CA THR A 12 7.82 -7.62 18.66
C THR A 12 7.69 -7.19 20.12
N TYR A 13 8.78 -7.29 20.87
CA TYR A 13 8.81 -6.82 22.26
C TYR A 13 10.05 -5.95 22.48
N LEU A 14 9.84 -4.80 23.11
CA LEU A 14 10.91 -3.84 23.39
C LEU A 14 11.77 -4.26 24.60
N ASP A 15 11.35 -5.29 25.34
CA ASP A 15 12.10 -5.84 26.45
C ASP A 15 12.17 -7.38 26.42
N PRO A 16 13.26 -8.00 26.91
CA PRO A 16 13.42 -9.45 26.92
C PRO A 16 12.37 -10.20 27.74
N LYS A 17 11.69 -9.52 28.67
CA LYS A 17 10.61 -10.10 29.46
C LYS A 17 9.25 -10.02 28.77
N MET A 18 9.20 -9.54 27.53
CA MET A 18 7.99 -9.50 26.70
C MET A 18 6.83 -8.72 27.33
N ARG A 19 7.11 -7.65 28.07
CA ARG A 19 6.10 -6.83 28.75
C ARG A 19 5.60 -5.68 27.90
N PHE A 20 6.44 -5.19 26.99
CA PHE A 20 6.11 -4.06 26.13
C PHE A 20 6.02 -4.53 24.67
N PRO A 21 4.83 -5.01 24.24
CA PRO A 21 4.65 -5.40 22.85
C PRO A 21 4.64 -4.18 21.93
N GLU A 22 5.29 -4.32 20.80
CA GLU A 22 5.18 -3.42 19.66
C GLU A 22 4.45 -4.19 18.55
N ILE A 23 3.35 -3.62 18.07
CA ILE A 23 2.50 -4.25 17.06
C ILE A 23 2.53 -3.40 15.81
N THR A 24 2.98 -3.98 14.70
CA THR A 24 3.02 -3.32 13.40
C THR A 24 2.17 -4.11 12.40
N ALA A 25 1.33 -3.41 11.66
CA ALA A 25 0.45 -4.00 10.66
C ALA A 25 1.12 -4.00 9.28
N TYR A 26 0.99 -5.10 8.55
CA TYR A 26 1.53 -5.28 7.21
C TYR A 26 0.51 -5.92 6.29
N VAL A 27 0.50 -5.55 5.01
CA VAL A 27 -0.28 -6.19 3.96
C VAL A 27 0.55 -7.29 3.32
N PHE A 28 -0.02 -8.49 3.21
CA PHE A 28 0.63 -9.63 2.54
C PHE A 28 0.55 -9.46 1.03
N LEU A 29 1.71 -9.43 0.38
CA LEU A 29 1.83 -9.24 -1.06
C LEU A 29 1.91 -10.55 -1.83
N GLY A 30 2.50 -11.59 -1.24
CA GLY A 30 2.70 -12.89 -1.91
C GLY A 30 3.91 -13.64 -1.37
N MET A 31 4.20 -14.78 -2.02
CA MET A 31 5.38 -15.60 -1.72
C MET A 31 6.24 -15.73 -2.98
N ASN A 32 7.56 -15.84 -2.79
CA ASN A 32 8.56 -16.08 -3.83
C ASN A 32 8.46 -15.08 -4.99
N LEU A 33 8.46 -13.78 -4.66
CA LEU A 33 8.29 -12.71 -5.63
C LEU A 33 9.61 -12.25 -6.26
N SER A 34 10.75 -12.78 -5.80
CA SER A 34 12.07 -12.51 -6.38
C SER A 34 12.61 -13.74 -7.11
N ASP A 35 13.23 -13.53 -8.28
CA ASP A 35 13.94 -14.58 -9.02
C ASP A 35 15.17 -15.13 -8.25
N GLU A 36 15.60 -14.43 -7.20
CA GLU A 36 16.67 -14.85 -6.30
C GLU A 36 16.20 -15.74 -5.13
N ASP A 37 14.90 -16.01 -5.02
CA ASP A 37 14.35 -16.85 -3.95
C ASP A 37 14.76 -18.33 -4.16
N VAL A 38 15.84 -18.73 -3.49
CA VAL A 38 16.51 -20.04 -3.70
C VAL A 38 15.69 -21.22 -3.19
N ASP A 39 14.77 -21.01 -2.25
CA ASP A 39 13.98 -22.08 -1.61
C ASP A 39 12.58 -21.58 -1.15
N GLY A 40 11.67 -21.29 -2.10
CA GLY A 40 10.22 -21.53 -2.02
C GLY A 40 9.35 -20.96 -0.88
N ASP A 41 9.90 -20.29 0.14
CA ASP A 41 9.18 -19.88 1.35
C ASP A 41 9.42 -18.42 1.76
N THR A 42 9.91 -17.57 0.85
CA THR A 42 10.07 -16.14 1.14
C THR A 42 8.71 -15.45 1.06
N TRP A 43 8.31 -14.75 2.14
CA TRP A 43 7.04 -14.03 2.18
C TRP A 43 7.28 -12.53 2.08
N TYR A 44 6.47 -11.88 1.26
CA TYR A 44 6.59 -10.46 1.00
C TYR A 44 5.44 -9.70 1.65
N PHE A 45 5.80 -8.61 2.30
CA PHE A 45 4.91 -7.77 3.06
C PHE A 45 5.21 -6.29 2.79
N GLN A 46 4.19 -5.47 2.84
CA GLN A 46 4.30 -4.01 2.77
C GLN A 46 3.65 -3.38 3.99
N ASP A 47 4.25 -2.31 4.51
CA ASP A 47 3.64 -1.52 5.57
C ASP A 47 2.25 -1.00 5.14
N VAL A 48 1.27 -1.05 6.06
CA VAL A 48 -0.12 -0.70 5.75
C VAL A 48 -0.27 0.78 5.34
N TYR A 49 0.50 1.70 5.91
CA TYR A 49 0.44 3.11 5.52
C TYR A 49 0.98 3.29 4.11
N SER A 50 2.12 2.70 3.79
CA SER A 50 2.67 2.75 2.42
C SER A 50 1.73 2.08 1.41
N TYR A 51 1.09 0.97 1.77
CA TYR A 51 0.11 0.29 0.91
C TYR A 51 -1.14 1.15 0.68
N TYR A 52 -1.62 1.83 1.71
CA TYR A 52 -2.75 2.78 1.59
C TYR A 52 -2.40 3.99 0.72
N GLU A 53 -1.22 4.58 0.91
CA GLU A 53 -0.80 5.79 0.20
C GLU A 53 -0.46 5.55 -1.26
N THR A 54 0.23 4.45 -1.56
CA THR A 54 0.84 4.21 -2.88
C THR A 54 0.32 2.96 -3.59
N GLY A 55 -0.57 2.20 -2.95
CA GLY A 55 -1.00 0.90 -3.43
C GLY A 55 0.03 -0.21 -3.18
N SER A 56 -0.24 -1.40 -3.72
CA SER A 56 0.68 -2.53 -3.63
C SER A 56 2.00 -2.21 -4.30
N ALA A 57 3.12 -2.46 -3.62
CA ALA A 57 4.47 -2.27 -4.15
C ALA A 57 4.75 -3.13 -5.40
N LEU A 58 3.95 -4.18 -5.64
CA LEU A 58 4.04 -5.01 -6.84
C LEU A 58 3.33 -4.39 -8.06
N THR A 59 2.32 -3.57 -7.81
CA THR A 59 1.51 -2.90 -8.86
C THR A 59 1.71 -1.40 -8.91
N ALA A 60 2.44 -0.82 -7.94
CA ALA A 60 2.91 0.55 -7.88
C ALA A 60 3.70 0.84 -9.16
N THR A 61 2.97 1.42 -10.09
CA THR A 61 3.24 1.38 -11.52
C THR A 61 4.12 2.56 -11.84
N LYS A 62 5.44 2.33 -11.97
CA LYS A 62 6.48 3.26 -12.48
C LYS A 62 6.54 4.66 -11.83
N PRO A 63 7.74 5.23 -11.65
CA PRO A 63 7.88 6.66 -11.35
C PRO A 63 7.11 7.50 -12.38
N GLY A 64 6.22 8.41 -11.92
CA GLY A 64 5.49 9.35 -12.78
C GLY A 64 4.01 9.04 -13.04
N THR A 65 3.42 8.02 -12.40
CA THR A 65 1.96 7.85 -12.40
C THR A 65 1.35 8.87 -11.42
N PRO A 66 0.52 9.83 -11.89
CA PRO A 66 -0.04 10.86 -11.02
C PRO A 66 -1.02 10.24 -10.02
N VAL A 67 -0.79 10.51 -8.74
CA VAL A 67 -1.67 10.13 -7.63
C VAL A 67 -2.32 11.39 -7.08
N GLU A 68 -3.64 11.38 -6.92
CA GLU A 68 -4.40 12.48 -6.32
C GLU A 68 -4.99 12.02 -4.98
N CYS A 69 -4.55 12.63 -3.89
CA CYS A 69 -5.05 12.34 -2.55
C CYS A 69 -6.25 13.23 -2.25
N LEU A 70 -7.45 12.64 -2.20
CA LEU A 70 -8.70 13.34 -1.88
C LEU A 70 -9.04 13.22 -0.39
N THR A 71 -9.51 14.32 0.20
CA THR A 71 -10.01 14.36 1.59
C THR A 71 -11.35 13.64 1.71
N THR A 72 -11.70 13.22 2.93
CA THR A 72 -12.98 12.54 3.22
C THR A 72 -14.21 13.38 2.86
N GLU A 73 -14.09 14.70 2.83
CA GLU A 73 -15.15 15.62 2.41
C GLU A 73 -15.31 15.67 0.89
N GLN A 74 -14.21 15.57 0.14
CA GLN A 74 -14.21 15.46 -1.32
C GLN A 74 -14.75 14.11 -1.81
N LEU A 75 -14.63 13.06 -1.00
CA LEU A 75 -15.22 11.74 -1.25
C LEU A 75 -16.72 11.67 -0.93
N LYS A 76 -17.27 12.61 -0.14
CA LYS A 76 -18.68 12.62 0.28
C LYS A 76 -19.62 13.30 -0.72
N GLY A 77 -19.10 14.17 -1.60
CA GLY A 77 -19.85 14.69 -2.75
C GLY A 77 -19.85 13.67 -3.87
N ASP A 78 -20.96 13.56 -4.61
CA ASP A 78 -21.26 12.58 -5.68
C ASP A 78 -20.01 11.94 -6.28
N MET A 79 -19.60 10.82 -5.66
CA MET A 79 -18.35 10.13 -5.89
C MET A 79 -18.43 9.30 -7.19
N PHE A 80 -18.84 9.92 -8.30
CA PHE A 80 -18.94 9.33 -9.63
C PHE A 80 -18.84 10.35 -10.78
N ASP A 81 -18.45 11.61 -10.55
CA ASP A 81 -18.11 12.50 -11.66
C ASP A 81 -16.72 12.15 -12.21
N VAL A 82 -16.70 11.12 -13.07
CA VAL A 82 -15.50 10.62 -13.76
C VAL A 82 -14.83 11.71 -14.57
N ASP A 83 -15.58 12.67 -15.10
CA ASP A 83 -15.05 13.77 -15.91
C ASP A 83 -14.31 14.78 -15.04
N GLN A 84 -14.81 15.05 -13.83
CA GLN A 84 -14.14 15.92 -12.87
C GLN A 84 -12.82 15.30 -12.36
N LEU A 85 -12.84 14.02 -11.97
CA LEU A 85 -11.63 13.30 -11.55
C LEU A 85 -10.59 13.23 -12.68
N ARG A 86 -11.03 12.96 -13.92
CA ARG A 86 -10.15 12.93 -15.08
C ARG A 86 -9.50 14.28 -15.34
N THR A 87 -10.24 15.38 -15.15
CA THR A 87 -9.72 16.74 -15.31
C THR A 87 -8.64 17.05 -14.28
N SER A 88 -8.86 16.71 -13.01
CA SER A 88 -7.85 16.90 -11.95
C SER A 88 -6.56 16.11 -12.21
N LEU A 89 -6.67 14.86 -12.67
CA LEU A 89 -5.51 14.03 -13.01
C LEU A 89 -4.70 14.59 -14.19
N ILE A 90 -5.36 15.22 -15.17
CA ILE A 90 -4.69 15.91 -16.28
C ILE A 90 -3.90 17.12 -15.76
N ASP A 91 -4.49 17.90 -14.86
CA ASP A 91 -3.83 19.08 -14.26
C ASP A 91 -2.63 18.69 -13.40
N VAL A 92 -2.73 17.63 -12.59
CA VAL A 92 -1.60 17.10 -11.80
C VAL A 92 -0.48 16.67 -12.73
N LYS A 93 -0.80 15.98 -13.83
CA LYS A 93 0.19 15.55 -14.82
C LYS A 93 0.88 16.73 -15.51
N ALA A 94 0.17 17.82 -15.77
CA ALA A 94 0.74 19.02 -16.39
C ALA A 94 1.63 19.85 -15.43
N ARG A 95 1.42 19.73 -14.12
CA ARG A 95 2.21 20.46 -13.10
C ARG A 95 3.51 19.75 -12.70
N TYR A 96 3.55 18.42 -12.83
CA TYR A 96 4.64 17.59 -12.26
C TYR A 96 5.27 16.61 -13.25
N GLY A 97 4.84 16.60 -14.52
CA GLY A 97 5.49 15.88 -15.63
C GLY A 97 6.19 16.84 -16.58
#